data_AF-A0A8T7ELZ9-F1
#
_entry.id   AF-A0A8T7ELZ9-F1
#
_cell.length_a   1.000
_cell.length_b   1.000
_cell.length_c   1.000
_cell.angle_alpha   90.00
_cell.angle_beta   90.00
_cell.angle_gamma   90.00
#
_symmetry.space_group_name_H-M   'P 1'
#
loop_
_entity.id
_entity.type
_entity.pdbx_description
1 polymer ?
#
loop_
_entity_poly.entity_id
_entity_poly.type
_entity_poly.pdbx_seq_one_letter_code
_entity_poly.pdbx_strand_id
1 'polypeptide(L)'
;MLTRAIGKGDTITPQMLTVPFTPGDKLLLCSDGLTDALELDEIAEIVRGTTAYAAELLVKRANQKDAKDNVTAVVVEGLVDAYVDDIWEAQGSDRVFVGYNRKWSLKLRKPGDPITEVGPTGASRLNVLVVILIIAAAIWILNR
;
A
#
# COMPACT_ATOMS: atom_id res chain seq x y z
N MET A 1 4.16 -13.18 24.46
CA MET A 1 3.10 -12.58 25.33
C MET A 1 2.95 -11.10 24.96
N LEU A 2 1.75 -10.68 24.56
CA LEU A 2 1.44 -9.29 24.17
C LEU A 2 1.03 -8.45 25.38
N THR A 3 1.84 -7.43 25.69
CA THR A 3 1.60 -6.52 26.83
C THR A 3 0.87 -5.25 26.44
N ARG A 4 0.91 -4.85 25.16
CA ARG A 4 0.27 -3.64 24.62
C ARG A 4 -0.50 -4.00 23.36
N ALA A 5 -1.79 -3.69 23.34
CA ALA A 5 -2.67 -3.92 22.20
C ALA A 5 -3.82 -2.91 22.24
N ILE A 6 -4.29 -2.50 21.06
CA ILE A 6 -5.48 -1.66 20.94
C ILE A 6 -6.68 -2.44 21.49
N GLY A 7 -7.50 -1.81 22.35
CA GLY A 7 -8.69 -2.42 22.94
C GLY A 7 -8.47 -3.18 24.27
N LYS A 8 -7.23 -3.26 24.79
CA LYS A 8 -6.93 -3.87 26.10
C LYS A 8 -7.00 -2.87 27.27
N GLY A 9 -7.33 -1.60 27.01
CA GLY A 9 -7.49 -0.52 28.00
C GLY A 9 -7.94 0.79 27.36
N ASP A 10 -8.23 1.81 28.19
CA ASP A 10 -8.82 3.08 27.73
C ASP A 10 -7.85 3.96 26.93
N THR A 11 -6.54 3.83 27.20
CA THR A 11 -5.50 4.58 26.50
C THR A 11 -4.32 3.68 26.15
N ILE A 12 -3.79 3.88 24.95
CA ILE A 12 -2.54 3.26 24.49
C ILE A 12 -1.62 4.35 23.99
N THR A 13 -0.39 4.37 24.50
CA THR A 13 0.68 5.18 23.93
C THR A 13 1.40 4.32 22.90
N PRO A 14 1.50 4.68 21.61
CA PRO A 14 2.32 3.94 20.66
C PRO A 14 3.81 4.20 20.89
N GLN A 15 4.67 3.27 20.48
CA GLN A 15 6.10 3.55 20.36
C GLN A 15 6.33 4.25 19.02
N MET A 16 6.98 5.41 19.06
CA MET A 16 7.37 6.16 17.87
C MET A 16 8.87 5.99 17.66
N LEU A 17 9.26 5.63 16.44
CA LEU A 17 10.65 5.53 16.03
C LEU A 17 10.84 6.30 14.73
N THR A 18 11.91 7.07 14.63
CA THR A 18 12.32 7.75 13.41
C THR A 18 13.72 7.29 13.07
N VAL A 19 13.89 6.75 11.87
CA VAL A 19 15.18 6.28 11.33
C VAL A 19 15.44 6.98 10.00
N PRO A 20 16.71 7.31 9.67
CA PRO A 20 17.07 7.70 8.31
C PRO A 20 16.67 6.60 7.32
N PHE A 21 16.13 6.99 6.17
CA PHE A 21 15.77 6.08 5.09
C PHE A 21 16.29 6.67 3.79
N THR A 22 17.36 6.08 3.29
CA THR A 22 18.13 6.53 2.15
C THR A 22 17.95 5.59 0.96
N PRO A 23 18.24 6.03 -0.27
CA PRO A 23 18.16 5.14 -1.42
C PRO A 23 19.03 3.89 -1.26
N GLY A 24 18.49 2.73 -1.61
CA GLY A 24 19.08 1.42 -1.38
C GLY A 24 18.68 0.77 -0.05
N ASP A 25 18.13 1.54 0.90
CA ASP A 25 17.63 0.97 2.15
C ASP A 25 16.36 0.17 1.90
N LYS A 26 16.22 -0.93 2.66
CA LYS A 26 15.03 -1.78 2.66
C LYS A 26 14.44 -1.89 4.05
N LEU A 27 13.12 -1.71 4.12
CA LEU A 27 12.35 -1.85 5.33
C LEU A 27 11.37 -3.02 5.20
N LEU A 28 11.44 -3.96 6.13
CA LEU A 28 10.44 -5.02 6.30
C LEU A 28 9.54 -4.67 7.48
N LEU A 29 8.23 -4.65 7.24
CA LEU A 29 7.20 -4.71 8.27
C LEU A 29 6.52 -6.08 8.19
N CYS A 30 6.40 -6.78 9.31
CA CYS A 30 5.80 -8.10 9.34
C CYS A 30 5.01 -8.37 10.63
N SER A 31 4.13 -9.37 10.58
CA SER A 31 3.54 -9.96 11.79
C SER A 31 4.50 -10.95 12.44
N ASP A 32 4.23 -11.26 13.71
CA ASP A 32 4.91 -12.33 14.48
C ASP A 32 4.82 -13.69 13.79
N GLY A 33 3.70 -13.98 13.10
CA GLY A 33 3.56 -15.19 12.28
C GLY A 33 4.69 -15.39 11.25
N LEU A 34 5.35 -14.33 10.77
CA LEU A 34 6.52 -14.44 9.90
C LEU A 34 7.78 -14.85 10.69
N THR A 35 8.07 -14.13 11.78
CA THR A 35 9.29 -14.32 12.58
C THR A 35 9.25 -15.59 13.43
N ASP A 36 8.06 -16.12 13.71
CA ASP A 36 7.88 -17.41 14.37
C ASP A 36 8.12 -18.58 13.40
N ALA A 37 7.96 -18.35 12.10
CA ALA A 37 8.14 -19.36 11.05
C ALA A 37 9.55 -19.35 10.44
N LEU A 38 10.15 -18.17 10.27
CA LEU A 38 11.44 -17.99 9.60
C LEU A 38 12.49 -17.37 10.53
N GLU A 39 13.72 -17.88 10.43
CA GLU A 39 14.86 -17.31 11.13
C GLU A 39 15.28 -15.97 10.51
N LEU A 40 15.87 -15.09 11.32
CA LEU A 40 16.23 -13.73 10.90
C LEU A 40 17.19 -13.72 9.70
N ASP A 41 18.12 -14.68 9.63
CA ASP A 41 19.07 -14.78 8.51
C ASP A 41 18.38 -15.12 7.19
N GLU A 42 17.38 -16.00 7.21
CA GLU A 42 16.58 -16.35 6.03
C GLU A 42 15.73 -15.15 5.57
N ILE A 43 15.14 -14.43 6.53
CA ILE A 43 14.42 -13.19 6.25
C ILE A 43 15.36 -12.17 5.61
N ALA A 44 16.55 -11.97 6.18
CA ALA A 44 17.53 -11.00 5.70
C ALA A 44 18.03 -11.36 4.29
N GLU A 45 18.25 -12.64 3.99
CA GLU A 45 18.62 -13.10 2.66
C GLU A 45 17.55 -12.75 1.62
N ILE A 46 16.29 -13.03 1.93
CA ILE A 46 15.15 -12.74 1.04
C ILE A 46 15.00 -11.23 0.83
N VAL A 47 15.06 -10.43 1.89
CA VAL A 47 14.88 -8.96 1.81
C VAL A 47 16.02 -8.30 1.04
N ARG A 48 17.26 -8.81 1.15
CA ARG A 48 18.41 -8.31 0.37
C ARG A 48 18.28 -8.57 -1.13
N GLY A 49 17.49 -9.55 -1.53
CA GLY A 49 17.19 -9.86 -2.93
C GLY A 49 16.31 -8.82 -3.61
N THR A 50 15.64 -9.20 -4.70
CA THR A 50 14.77 -8.29 -5.47
C THR A 50 13.49 -7.94 -4.69
N THR A 51 13.27 -6.66 -4.42
CA THR A 51 12.16 -6.17 -3.58
C THR A 51 10.78 -6.55 -4.13
N ALA A 52 10.61 -6.51 -5.46
CA ALA A 52 9.35 -6.83 -6.13
C ALA A 52 8.76 -8.20 -5.74
N TYR A 53 9.63 -9.17 -5.41
CA TYR A 53 9.21 -10.53 -5.07
C TYR A 53 9.42 -10.89 -3.60
N ALA A 54 10.06 -10.00 -2.82
CA ALA A 54 10.48 -10.31 -1.46
C ALA A 54 9.28 -10.63 -0.54
N ALA A 55 8.22 -9.83 -0.59
CA ALA A 55 7.03 -10.04 0.25
C ALA A 55 6.33 -11.37 -0.06
N GLU A 56 6.12 -11.70 -1.34
CA GLU A 56 5.53 -12.97 -1.76
C GLU A 56 6.40 -14.16 -1.33
N LEU A 57 7.71 -14.04 -1.54
CA LEU A 57 8.65 -15.11 -1.19
C LEU A 57 8.69 -15.35 0.32
N LEU A 58 8.66 -14.30 1.15
CA LEU A 58 8.58 -14.40 2.61
C LEU A 58 7.33 -15.16 3.06
N VAL A 59 6.16 -14.78 2.55
CA VAL A 59 4.89 -15.45 2.89
C VAL A 59 4.89 -16.90 2.43
N LYS A 60 5.37 -17.16 1.21
CA LYS A 60 5.47 -18.51 0.66
C LYS A 60 6.38 -19.40 1.50
N ARG A 61 7.55 -18.90 1.92
CA ARG A 61 8.51 -19.63 2.76
C ARG A 61 7.94 -19.92 4.15
N ALA A 62 7.27 -18.94 4.77
CA ALA A 62 6.63 -19.16 6.06
C ALA A 62 5.53 -20.23 5.98
N ASN A 63 4.67 -20.18 4.96
CA ASN A 63 3.64 -21.20 4.76
C ASN A 63 4.22 -22.59 4.50
N GLN A 64 5.38 -22.70 3.83
CA GLN A 64 6.06 -23.98 3.61
C GLN A 64 6.61 -24.60 4.90
N LYS A 65 6.91 -23.78 5.91
CA LYS A 65 7.34 -24.25 7.24
C LYS A 65 6.17 -24.45 8.22
N ASP A 66 4.94 -24.52 7.70
CA ASP A 66 3.72 -24.73 8.49
C ASP A 66 3.54 -23.63 9.55
N ALA A 67 3.61 -22.36 9.11
CA ALA A 67 3.34 -21.21 9.96
C ALA A 67 1.98 -21.38 10.66
N LYS A 68 2.02 -21.36 11.99
CA LYS A 68 0.85 -21.64 12.85
C LYS A 68 -0.11 -20.47 12.99
N ASP A 69 0.28 -19.30 12.48
CA ASP A 69 -0.47 -18.05 12.56
C ASP A 69 -0.51 -17.36 11.19
N ASN A 70 -1.32 -16.30 11.09
CA ASN A 70 -1.42 -15.47 9.90
C ASN A 70 -0.09 -14.74 9.64
N VAL A 71 0.44 -14.97 8.44
CA VAL A 71 1.68 -14.34 7.98
C VAL A 71 1.35 -13.10 7.16
N THR A 72 1.87 -11.95 7.57
CA THR A 72 1.80 -10.69 6.84
C THR A 72 3.19 -10.11 6.66
N ALA A 73 3.52 -9.63 5.46
CA ALA A 73 4.79 -8.98 5.15
C ALA A 73 4.57 -7.80 4.20
N VAL A 74 5.29 -6.71 4.45
CA VAL A 74 5.39 -5.53 3.58
C VAL A 74 6.87 -5.17 3.45
N VAL A 75 7.36 -5.08 2.22
CA VAL A 75 8.75 -4.69 1.94
C VAL A 75 8.75 -3.38 1.17
N VAL A 76 9.55 -2.42 1.65
CA VAL A 76 9.70 -1.09 1.06
C VAL A 76 11.17 -0.88 0.74
N GLU A 77 11.48 -0.34 -0.43
CA GLU A 77 12.84 0.02 -0.85
C GLU A 77 12.91 1.52 -1.17
N GLY A 78 13.94 2.20 -0.68
CA GLY A 78 14.25 3.57 -1.06
C GLY A 78 14.90 3.61 -2.44
N LEU A 79 14.36 4.37 -3.39
CA LEU A 79 14.92 4.53 -4.73
C LEU A 79 15.49 5.95 -4.92
N VAL A 80 16.56 6.10 -5.71
CA VAL A 80 17.20 7.40 -5.99
C VAL A 80 16.36 8.22 -6.97
N ASP A 81 15.86 7.57 -8.03
CA ASP A 81 15.00 8.13 -9.07
C ASP A 81 13.97 7.07 -9.46
N ALA A 82 12.68 7.35 -9.26
CA ALA A 82 11.62 6.36 -9.50
C ALA A 82 11.04 6.53 -10.91
N TYR A 83 11.61 5.82 -11.89
CA TYR A 83 10.81 5.27 -12.99
C TYR A 83 10.50 3.82 -12.61
N VAL A 84 9.28 3.58 -12.14
CA VAL A 84 8.81 2.22 -11.83
C VAL A 84 8.05 1.74 -13.05
N ASP A 85 8.68 0.86 -13.84
CA ASP A 85 8.02 0.23 -15.00
C ASP A 85 6.94 -0.78 -14.58
N ASP A 86 7.08 -1.37 -13.39
CA ASP A 86 6.11 -2.31 -12.81
C ASP A 86 5.15 -1.60 -11.85
N ILE A 87 4.21 -0.84 -12.41
CA ILE A 87 2.99 -0.48 -11.69
C ILE A 87 2.10 -1.72 -11.68
N TRP A 88 2.03 -2.40 -10.54
CA TRP A 88 0.99 -3.40 -10.35
C TRP A 88 -0.38 -2.73 -10.36
N GLU A 89 -1.22 -3.06 -11.36
CA GLU A 89 -2.62 -2.65 -11.44
C GLU A 89 -3.52 -3.74 -10.84
N ALA A 90 -4.20 -3.41 -9.74
CA ALA A 90 -5.12 -4.31 -9.07
C ALA A 90 -6.22 -4.84 -10.00
N GLN A 91 -6.42 -6.16 -10.01
CA GLN A 91 -7.51 -6.82 -10.72
C GLN A 91 -8.71 -7.01 -9.80
N GLY A 92 -9.92 -7.11 -10.36
CA GLY A 92 -11.16 -7.26 -9.58
C GLY A 92 -11.24 -8.53 -8.72
N SER A 93 -10.37 -9.52 -8.98
CA SER A 93 -10.21 -10.73 -8.18
C SER A 93 -9.33 -10.54 -6.93
N ASP A 94 -8.56 -9.46 -6.90
CA ASP A 94 -7.54 -9.27 -5.88
C ASP A 94 -8.17 -8.66 -4.64
N ARG A 95 -7.96 -9.28 -3.48
CA ARG A 95 -8.41 -8.73 -2.19
C ARG A 95 -7.43 -7.67 -1.73
N VAL A 96 -7.51 -6.48 -2.33
CA VAL A 96 -6.61 -5.36 -2.01
C VAL A 96 -7.34 -4.20 -1.36
N PHE A 97 -6.83 -3.80 -0.19
CA PHE A 97 -7.23 -2.59 0.52
C PHE A 97 -6.02 -1.66 0.60
N VAL A 98 -5.92 -0.72 -0.33
CA VAL A 98 -5.04 0.44 -0.23
C VAL A 98 -5.75 1.68 -0.75
N GLY A 99 -5.86 2.67 0.13
CA GLY A 99 -6.26 4.02 -0.23
C GLY A 99 -5.23 4.99 0.33
N TYR A 100 -4.10 5.17 -0.35
CA TYR A 100 -3.24 6.32 -0.08
C TYR A 100 -3.77 7.51 -0.87
N ASN A 101 -4.38 8.47 -0.18
CA ASN A 101 -4.75 9.76 -0.73
C ASN A 101 -4.24 10.86 0.21
N ARG A 102 -3.44 11.78 -0.31
CA ARG A 102 -2.86 12.91 0.48
C ARG A 102 -3.92 13.84 1.10
N LYS A 103 -5.20 13.73 0.73
CA LYS A 103 -6.30 14.53 1.30
C LYS A 103 -7.03 13.88 2.49
N TRP A 104 -6.91 12.58 2.77
CA TRP A 104 -7.71 11.91 3.81
C TRP A 104 -6.94 10.80 4.54
N SER A 105 -7.26 10.60 5.82
CA SER A 105 -6.69 9.54 6.65
C SER A 105 -7.14 8.14 6.21
N LEU A 106 -6.21 7.18 6.30
CA LEU A 106 -6.41 5.76 6.01
C LEU A 106 -7.61 5.21 6.80
N LYS A 107 -8.64 4.70 6.11
CA LYS A 107 -9.78 4.03 6.75
C LYS A 107 -9.71 2.53 6.51
N LEU A 108 -9.58 1.76 7.59
CA LEU A 108 -9.73 0.30 7.59
C LEU A 108 -11.23 -0.04 7.44
N ARG A 109 -11.58 -0.90 6.48
CA ARG A 109 -12.95 -1.40 6.26
C ARG A 109 -13.17 -2.74 6.97
N LYS A 110 -14.43 -3.06 7.26
CA LYS A 110 -14.80 -4.38 7.82
C LYS A 110 -15.26 -5.33 6.70
N PRO A 111 -15.07 -6.65 6.84
CA PRO A 111 -15.61 -7.63 5.90
C PRO A 111 -17.14 -7.54 5.83
N GLY A 112 -17.71 -7.36 4.63
CA GLY A 112 -19.16 -7.28 4.40
C GLY A 112 -19.70 -5.87 4.09
N ASP A 113 -18.87 -4.82 4.17
CA ASP A 113 -19.27 -3.50 3.70
C ASP A 113 -19.54 -3.52 2.18
N PRO A 114 -20.63 -2.89 1.69
CA PRO A 114 -20.92 -2.86 0.27
C PRO A 114 -19.79 -2.20 -0.52
N ILE A 115 -19.47 -2.77 -1.68
CA ILE A 115 -18.51 -2.20 -2.63
C ILE A 115 -19.13 -0.94 -3.22
N THR A 116 -19.00 0.17 -2.51
CA THR A 116 -19.14 1.49 -3.12
C THR A 116 -17.90 1.71 -3.97
N GLU A 117 -18.06 1.87 -5.29
CA GLU A 117 -17.02 2.42 -6.14
C GLU A 117 -16.57 3.75 -5.54
N VAL A 118 -15.39 3.76 -4.91
CA VAL A 118 -14.72 5.01 -4.53
C VAL A 118 -13.43 5.11 -5.33
N GLY A 119 -13.63 5.28 -6.62
CA GLY A 119 -12.68 5.83 -7.58
C GLY A 119 -13.38 6.93 -8.38
N PRO A 120 -12.68 7.79 -9.14
CA PRO A 120 -13.35 8.75 -10.00
C PRO A 120 -14.18 7.96 -11.00
N THR A 121 -15.51 7.98 -10.84
CA THR A 121 -16.42 7.54 -11.88
C THR A 121 -16.07 8.31 -13.14
N GLY A 122 -15.95 7.60 -14.26
CA GLY A 122 -15.54 8.11 -15.56
C GLY A 122 -16.55 9.11 -16.17
N ALA A 123 -16.80 10.22 -15.50
CA ALA A 123 -17.66 11.32 -15.95
C ALA A 123 -16.87 12.63 -16.15
N SER A 124 -15.54 12.62 -16.05
CA SER A 124 -14.74 13.85 -16.16
C SER A 124 -14.24 14.17 -17.57
N ARG A 125 -14.20 13.22 -18.51
CA ARG A 125 -13.73 13.49 -19.88
C ARG A 125 -14.70 14.34 -20.70
N LEU A 126 -16.01 14.13 -20.53
CA LEU A 126 -17.03 14.90 -21.26
C LEU A 126 -17.14 16.34 -20.75
N ASN A 127 -17.09 16.53 -19.43
CA ASN A 127 -17.21 17.86 -18.82
C ASN A 127 -16.01 18.77 -19.13
N VAL A 128 -14.80 18.21 -19.23
CA VAL A 128 -13.61 18.97 -19.62
C VAL A 128 -13.70 19.44 -21.09
N LEU A 129 -14.18 18.59 -21.99
CA LEU A 129 -14.37 18.96 -23.40
C LEU A 129 -15.43 20.05 -23.56
N VAL A 130 -16.52 20.00 -22.81
CA VAL A 130 -17.57 21.04 -22.82
C VAL A 130 -17.02 22.38 -22.34
N VAL A 131 -16.23 22.39 -21.27
CA VAL A 131 -15.60 23.63 -20.76
C VAL A 131 -14.62 24.22 -21.78
N ILE A 132 -13.80 23.38 -22.42
CA ILE A 132 -12.87 23.83 -23.48
C ILE A 132 -13.65 24.45 -24.66
N LEU A 133 -14.76 23.82 -25.09
CA LEU A 133 -15.58 24.34 -26.18
C LEU A 133 -16.25 25.69 -25.83
N ILE A 134 -16.72 25.85 -24.59
CA ILE A 134 -17.31 27.11 -24.12
C ILE A 134 -16.26 28.23 -24.11
N ILE A 135 -15.05 27.95 -23.61
CA ILE A 135 -13.95 28.93 -23.60
C ILE A 135 -13.54 29.29 -25.02
N ALA A 136 -13.40 28.32 -25.93
CA ALA A 136 -13.08 28.57 -27.33
C ALA A 136 -14.15 29.43 -28.03
N ALA A 137 -15.43 29.16 -27.78
CA ALA A 137 -16.54 29.95 -28.31
C ALA A 137 -16.54 31.39 -27.74
N ALA A 138 -16.30 31.56 -26.45
CA ALA A 138 -16.21 32.88 -25.82
C ALA A 138 -15.04 33.70 -26.39
N ILE A 139 -13.87 33.09 -26.56
CA ILE A 139 -12.70 33.74 -27.18
C ILE A 139 -13.03 34.13 -28.63
N TRP A 140 -13.68 33.26 -29.40
CA TRP A 140 -14.08 33.57 -30.78
C TRP A 140 -15.07 34.75 -30.86
N ILE A 141 -16.03 34.84 -29.93
CA ILE A 141 -16.99 35.95 -29.86
C ILE A 141 -16.30 37.26 -29.45
N LEU A 142 -15.35 37.21 -28.52
CA LEU A 142 -14.62 38.40 -28.06
C LEU A 142 -13.60 38.93 -29.08
N ASN A 143 -13.11 38.09 -29.99
CA ASN A 143 -12.16 38.46 -31.06
C ASN A 143 -12.85 38.76 -32.41
N ARG A 144 -14.17 38.93 -32.44
CA ARG A 144 -14.95 39.32 -33.61
C ARG A 144 -15.46 40.74 -33.48
#